data_AF-A0A537SSJ9-F1
#
_entry.id   AF-A0A537SSJ9-F1
#
_cell.length_a   1.000
_cell.length_b   1.000
_cell.length_c   1.000
_cell.angle_alpha   90.00
_cell.angle_beta   90.00
_cell.angle_gamma   90.00
#
_symmetry.space_group_name_H-M   'P 1'
#
loop_
_entity.id
_entity.type
_entity.pdbx_description
1 polymer ?
#
loop_
_entity_poly.entity_id
_entity_poly.type
_entity_poly.pdbx_seq_one_letter_code
_entity_poly.pdbx_strand_id
1 'polypeptide(L)'
;MPDFLLELFSEEIPARMQARAAEDLRKRVTDALVGAGLVYEGAKAFVTPRRLALAVKGVPVRQPDVKEEKKGPRVSAPESAIQGFLRAAGLNSIGDAKIVPDKRGDFYVAVIEKEGRPAIDVLAEIVPEVVKTFPWPKSMRWGEQSQQPGSLAWVRPLHSIVATFGPETEEPEIVPFAIDEIKAGDETHGHR
;
A
#
# COMPACT_ATOMS: atom_id res chain seq x y z
N MET A 1 6.60 -16.17 8.45
CA MET A 1 6.45 -14.92 7.66
C MET A 1 6.47 -13.75 8.65
N PRO A 2 7.00 -12.59 8.27
CA PRO A 2 7.07 -11.43 9.15
C PRO A 2 5.69 -10.87 9.48
N ASP A 3 5.62 -10.17 10.60
CA ASP A 3 4.43 -9.49 11.09
C ASP A 3 4.58 -7.99 10.94
N PHE A 4 3.46 -7.32 10.69
CA PHE A 4 3.38 -5.88 10.63
C PHE A 4 2.59 -5.36 11.84
N LEU A 5 3.18 -4.40 12.56
CA LEU A 5 2.54 -3.66 13.65
C LEU A 5 2.40 -2.20 13.24
N LEU A 6 1.21 -1.64 13.41
CA LEU A 6 0.92 -0.22 13.29
C LEU A 6 0.27 0.28 14.56
N GLU A 7 0.73 1.41 15.07
CA GLU A 7 0.09 2.19 16.12
C GLU A 7 0.03 3.66 15.71
N LEU A 8 -1.16 4.26 15.86
CA LEU A 8 -1.40 5.67 15.67
C LEU A 8 -1.83 6.26 17.02
N PHE A 9 -0.96 7.10 17.61
CA PHE A 9 -1.22 7.75 18.89
C PHE A 9 -1.69 9.19 18.67
N SER A 10 -2.87 9.54 19.20
CA SER A 10 -3.50 10.84 19.04
C SER A 10 -4.06 11.40 20.36
N GLU A 11 -4.56 12.63 20.31
CA GLU A 11 -5.52 13.11 21.30
C GLU A 11 -6.83 12.29 21.31
N GLU A 12 -7.66 12.52 22.33
CA GLU A 12 -8.81 11.66 22.63
C GLU A 12 -9.85 11.55 21.50
N ILE A 13 -9.95 10.35 20.94
CA ILE A 13 -10.93 9.91 19.94
C ILE A 13 -12.30 9.78 20.63
N PRO A 14 -13.35 10.45 20.12
CA PRO A 14 -14.69 10.33 20.68
C PRO A 14 -15.15 8.87 20.78
N ALA A 15 -15.65 8.45 21.95
CA ALA A 15 -16.03 7.06 22.25
C ALA A 15 -16.90 6.40 21.15
N ARG A 16 -17.87 7.15 20.61
CA ARG A 16 -18.76 6.68 19.54
C ARG A 16 -18.07 6.33 18.21
N MET A 17 -16.83 6.78 18.00
CA MET A 17 -16.07 6.56 16.76
C MET A 17 -15.01 5.45 16.89
N GLN A 18 -14.64 5.07 18.11
CA GLN A 18 -13.48 4.21 18.39
C GLN A 18 -13.59 2.82 17.75
N ALA A 19 -14.66 2.08 18.04
CA ALA A 19 -14.82 0.71 17.54
C ALA A 19 -14.88 0.66 16.00
N ARG A 20 -15.59 1.61 15.39
CA ARG A 20 -15.68 1.73 13.94
C ARG A 20 -14.32 2.09 13.32
N ALA A 21 -13.57 2.99 13.93
CA ALA A 21 -12.25 3.36 13.44
C ALA A 21 -11.26 2.18 13.48
N ALA A 22 -11.31 1.34 14.51
CA ALA A 22 -10.50 0.12 14.54
C ALA A 22 -10.81 -0.80 13.35
N GLU A 23 -12.10 -1.01 13.07
CA GLU A 23 -12.53 -1.88 11.96
C GLU A 23 -12.22 -1.25 10.58
N ASP A 24 -12.44 0.05 10.42
CA ASP A 24 -12.10 0.77 9.19
C ASP A 24 -10.58 0.73 8.92
N LEU A 25 -9.75 0.87 9.96
CA LEU A 25 -8.28 0.72 9.85
C LEU A 25 -7.91 -0.69 9.40
N ARG A 26 -8.43 -1.71 10.10
CA ARG A 26 -8.20 -3.12 9.75
C ARG A 26 -8.53 -3.37 8.29
N LYS A 27 -9.77 -3.09 7.91
CA LYS A 27 -10.29 -3.35 6.56
C LYS A 27 -9.46 -2.64 5.48
N ARG A 28 -9.19 -1.35 5.65
CA ARG A 28 -8.48 -0.56 4.62
C ARG A 28 -7.05 -1.01 4.41
N VAL A 29 -6.31 -1.26 5.49
CA VAL A 29 -4.94 -1.77 5.37
C VAL A 29 -4.94 -3.17 4.77
N THR A 30 -5.83 -4.06 5.22
CA THR A 30 -5.87 -5.43 4.69
C THR A 30 -6.33 -5.50 3.23
N ASP A 31 -7.30 -4.68 2.83
CA ASP A 31 -7.75 -4.60 1.44
C ASP A 31 -6.63 -4.08 0.54
N ALA A 32 -5.87 -3.08 1.01
CA ALA A 32 -4.71 -2.55 0.28
C ALA A 32 -3.57 -3.59 0.16
N LEU A 33 -3.28 -4.34 1.23
CA LEU A 33 -2.32 -5.44 1.19
C LEU A 33 -2.72 -6.50 0.16
N VAL A 34 -3.98 -6.94 0.17
CA VAL A 34 -4.50 -7.92 -0.80
C VAL A 34 -4.48 -7.35 -2.23
N GLY A 35 -4.87 -6.09 -2.41
CA GLY A 35 -4.79 -5.40 -3.70
C GLY A 35 -3.35 -5.28 -4.23
N ALA A 36 -2.37 -5.20 -3.33
CA ALA A 36 -0.95 -5.24 -3.62
C ALA A 36 -0.39 -6.67 -3.79
N GLY A 37 -1.22 -7.72 -3.71
CA GLY A 37 -0.78 -9.11 -3.83
C GLY A 37 -0.07 -9.67 -2.60
N LEU A 38 -0.11 -8.96 -1.46
CA LEU A 38 0.45 -9.38 -0.19
C LEU A 38 -0.64 -10.08 0.66
N VAL A 39 -0.78 -11.39 0.49
CA VAL A 39 -1.75 -12.19 1.23
C VAL A 39 -1.20 -12.51 2.63
N TYR A 40 -1.90 -12.08 3.67
CA TYR A 40 -1.51 -12.23 5.07
C TYR A 40 -2.29 -13.36 5.77
N GLU A 41 -1.82 -13.84 6.93
CA GLU A 41 -2.42 -14.96 7.67
C GLU A 41 -3.55 -14.51 8.61
N GLY A 42 -3.41 -13.35 9.25
CA GLY A 42 -4.44 -12.81 10.14
C GLY A 42 -4.26 -11.32 10.42
N ALA A 43 -5.33 -10.62 10.78
CA ALA A 43 -5.26 -9.21 11.14
C ALA A 43 -6.20 -8.89 12.29
N LYS A 44 -5.72 -8.12 13.28
CA LYS A 44 -6.49 -7.69 14.44
C LYS A 44 -6.24 -6.23 14.75
N ALA A 45 -7.32 -5.46 14.83
CA ALA A 45 -7.26 -4.07 15.25
C ALA A 45 -7.64 -3.90 16.72
N PHE A 46 -7.10 -2.84 17.31
CA PHE A 46 -7.28 -2.44 18.69
C PHE A 46 -7.56 -0.94 18.75
N VAL A 47 -8.33 -0.53 19.76
CA VAL A 47 -8.59 0.88 20.00
C VAL A 47 -8.60 1.17 21.49
N THR A 48 -8.05 2.32 21.82
CA THR A 48 -8.20 2.99 23.12
C THR A 48 -8.65 4.43 22.85
N PRO A 49 -8.98 5.23 23.88
CA PRO A 49 -9.33 6.63 23.65
C PRO A 49 -8.25 7.43 22.90
N ARG A 50 -6.98 7.03 22.94
CA ARG A 50 -5.90 7.77 22.28
C ARG A 50 -5.13 6.97 21.24
N ARG A 51 -5.50 5.71 20.98
CA ARG A 51 -4.73 4.82 20.10
C ARG A 51 -5.63 4.06 19.14
N LEU A 52 -5.23 4.01 17.88
CA LEU A 52 -5.65 2.96 16.95
C LEU A 52 -4.43 2.11 16.66
N ALA A 53 -4.55 0.80 16.82
CA ALA A 53 -3.47 -0.12 16.51
C ALA A 53 -3.96 -1.27 15.63
N LEU A 54 -3.07 -1.81 14.82
CA LEU A 54 -3.32 -2.93 13.93
C LEU A 54 -2.11 -3.86 13.98
N ALA A 55 -2.35 -5.13 14.29
CA ALA A 55 -1.37 -6.20 14.14
C ALA A 55 -1.81 -7.08 12.97
N VAL A 56 -0.93 -7.25 11.98
CA VAL A 56 -1.12 -8.13 10.82
C VAL A 56 -0.07 -9.22 10.87
N LYS A 57 -0.51 -10.47 10.93
CA LYS A 57 0.32 -11.66 11.03
C LYS A 57 0.63 -12.25 9.68
N GLY A 58 1.88 -12.69 9.50
CA GLY A 58 2.30 -13.49 8.36
C GLY A 58 2.17 -12.81 7.00
N VAL A 59 2.68 -11.58 6.89
CA VAL A 59 2.74 -10.85 5.61
C VAL A 59 3.98 -11.34 4.82
N PRO A 60 3.90 -11.59 3.50
CA PRO A 60 5.07 -11.94 2.70
C PRO A 60 6.11 -10.82 2.70
N VAL A 61 7.40 -11.16 2.61
CA VAL A 61 8.51 -10.17 2.57
C VAL A 61 8.54 -9.34 1.29
N ARG A 62 7.87 -9.80 0.23
CA ARG A 62 7.87 -9.18 -1.09
C ARG A 62 6.57 -9.50 -1.82
N GLN A 63 6.12 -8.59 -2.69
CA GLN A 63 5.05 -8.88 -3.64
C GLN A 63 5.45 -10.02 -4.59
N PRO A 64 4.48 -10.79 -5.11
CA PRO A 64 4.75 -11.73 -6.19
C PRO A 64 5.10 -10.97 -7.47
N ASP A 65 5.97 -11.55 -8.30
CA ASP A 65 6.23 -11.02 -9.64
C ASP A 65 4.97 -11.20 -10.49
N VAL A 66 4.60 -10.16 -11.24
CA VAL A 66 3.41 -10.17 -12.09
C VAL A 66 3.83 -10.26 -13.54
N LYS A 67 3.27 -11.25 -14.25
CA LYS A 67 3.41 -11.37 -15.71
C LYS A 67 2.11 -10.92 -16.36
N GLU A 68 2.18 -9.86 -17.15
CA GLU A 68 1.05 -9.31 -17.88
C GLU A 68 1.24 -9.55 -19.38
N GLU A 69 0.30 -10.24 -20.01
CA GLU A 69 0.31 -10.43 -21.45
C GLU A 69 -0.48 -9.31 -22.14
N LYS A 70 0.23 -8.48 -22.91
CA LYS A 70 -0.37 -7.40 -23.70
C LYS A 70 -0.49 -7.85 -25.15
N LYS A 71 -1.72 -8.11 -25.59
CA LYS A 71 -2.01 -8.43 -27.00
C LYS A 71 -1.81 -7.19 -27.87
N GLY A 72 -0.90 -7.31 -28.82
CA GLY A 72 -0.55 -6.31 -29.80
C GLY A 72 -1.29 -6.48 -31.13
N PRO A 73 -0.83 -5.80 -32.18
CA PRO A 73 -1.41 -5.89 -33.51
C PRO A 73 -1.09 -7.23 -34.19
N ARG A 74 -1.73 -7.50 -35.33
CA ARG A 74 -1.42 -8.67 -36.17
C ARG A 74 0.01 -8.61 -36.68
N VAL A 75 0.60 -9.76 -36.99
CA VAL A 75 1.93 -9.85 -37.59
C VAL A 75 2.03 -9.08 -38.92
N SER A 76 0.93 -9.04 -39.68
CA SER A 76 0.81 -8.30 -40.94
C SER A 76 0.42 -6.82 -40.80
N ALA A 77 0.37 -6.28 -39.58
CA ALA A 77 -0.03 -4.89 -39.36
C ALA A 77 1.02 -3.90 -39.89
N PRO A 78 0.62 -2.66 -40.23
CA PRO A 78 1.55 -1.61 -40.64
C PRO A 78 2.62 -1.36 -39.58
N GLU A 79 3.81 -0.98 -40.03
CA GLU A 79 4.97 -0.74 -39.15
C GLU A 79 4.68 0.32 -38.08
N SER A 80 3.86 1.33 -38.40
CA SER A 80 3.42 2.34 -37.43
C SER A 80 2.63 1.75 -36.25
N ALA A 81 1.80 0.75 -36.49
CA ALA A 81 1.05 0.05 -35.44
C ALA A 81 1.97 -0.83 -34.58
N ILE A 82 2.96 -1.48 -35.21
CA ILE A 82 3.98 -2.27 -34.52
C ILE A 82 4.82 -1.36 -33.61
N GLN A 83 5.30 -0.23 -34.12
CA GLN A 83 6.08 0.75 -33.34
C GLN A 83 5.29 1.33 -32.17
N GLY A 84 4.01 1.63 -32.38
CA GLY A 84 3.11 2.07 -31.29
C GLY A 84 2.95 1.02 -30.20
N PHE A 85 2.84 -0.25 -30.58
CA PHE A 85 2.78 -1.37 -29.64
C PHE A 85 4.07 -1.54 -28.85
N LEU A 86 5.24 -1.50 -29.51
CA LEU A 86 6.53 -1.61 -28.83
C LEU A 86 6.71 -0.54 -27.76
N ARG A 87 6.42 0.73 -28.08
CA ARG A 87 6.47 1.83 -27.11
C ARG A 87 5.50 1.61 -25.95
N ALA A 88 4.27 1.19 -26.24
CA ALA A 88 3.26 0.96 -25.22
C ALA A 88 3.52 -0.28 -24.36
N ALA A 89 4.33 -1.23 -24.82
CA ALA A 89 4.72 -2.44 -24.10
C ALA A 89 6.12 -2.34 -23.47
N GLY A 90 6.85 -1.25 -23.71
CA GLY A 90 8.23 -1.08 -23.21
C GLY A 90 9.25 -2.01 -23.87
N LEU A 91 8.96 -2.53 -25.07
CA LEU A 91 9.85 -3.43 -25.81
C LEU A 91 10.80 -2.65 -26.71
N ASN A 92 12.05 -3.10 -26.81
CA ASN A 92 13.08 -2.47 -27.65
C ASN A 92 13.00 -2.95 -29.10
N SER A 93 12.57 -4.19 -29.32
CA SER A 93 12.42 -4.76 -30.65
C SER A 93 11.18 -5.66 -30.75
N ILE A 94 10.70 -5.88 -31.98
CA ILE A 94 9.59 -6.81 -32.22
C ILE A 94 9.95 -8.27 -31.96
N GLY A 95 11.25 -8.61 -31.95
CA GLY A 95 11.74 -9.94 -31.58
C GLY A 95 11.53 -10.27 -30.09
N ASP A 96 11.31 -9.25 -29.25
CA ASP A 96 11.02 -9.42 -27.83
C ASP A 96 9.54 -9.80 -27.59
N ALA A 97 8.69 -9.70 -28.62
CA ALA A 97 7.29 -10.11 -28.56
C ALA A 97 7.12 -11.56 -29.03
N LYS A 98 6.21 -12.29 -28.39
CA LYS A 98 5.79 -13.63 -28.84
C LYS A 98 4.76 -13.52 -29.96
N ILE A 99 4.80 -14.45 -30.90
CA ILE A 99 3.74 -14.59 -31.90
C ILE A 99 2.77 -15.66 -31.40
N VAL A 100 1.50 -15.28 -31.23
CA VAL A 100 0.43 -16.17 -30.79
C VAL A 100 -0.60 -16.32 -31.90
N PRO A 101 -0.84 -17.55 -32.40
CA PRO A 101 -1.88 -17.83 -33.38
C PRO A 101 -3.28 -17.61 -32.80
N ASP A 102 -4.17 -17.04 -33.59
CA ASP A 102 -5.59 -16.86 -33.24
C ASP A 102 -6.47 -17.16 -34.48
N LYS A 103 -7.77 -17.40 -34.28
CA LYS A 103 -8.75 -17.65 -35.34
C LYS A 103 -8.82 -16.53 -36.38
N ARG A 104 -8.32 -15.34 -36.02
CA ARG A 104 -8.30 -14.13 -36.85
C ARG A 104 -6.92 -13.84 -37.46
N GLY A 105 -5.95 -14.76 -37.34
CA GLY A 105 -4.56 -14.60 -37.77
C GLY A 105 -3.61 -14.40 -36.60
N ASP A 106 -2.31 -14.36 -36.89
CA ASP A 106 -1.27 -14.31 -35.86
C ASP A 106 -1.10 -12.88 -35.30
N PHE A 107 -0.91 -12.79 -33.98
CA PHE A 107 -0.73 -11.53 -33.26
C PHE A 107 0.59 -11.50 -32.50
N TYR A 108 1.17 -10.32 -32.40
CA TYR A 108 2.25 -10.07 -31.44
C TYR A 108 1.67 -9.95 -30.03
N VAL A 109 2.33 -10.56 -29.05
CA VAL A 109 1.98 -10.51 -27.63
C VAL A 109 3.25 -10.20 -26.85
N ALA A 110 3.22 -9.11 -26.08
CA ALA A 110 4.30 -8.74 -25.19
C ALA A 110 4.03 -9.38 -23.83
N VAL A 111 5.04 -10.05 -23.27
CA VAL A 111 5.00 -10.49 -21.87
C VAL A 111 5.74 -9.44 -21.07
N ILE A 112 5.00 -8.65 -20.31
CA ILE A 112 5.55 -7.62 -19.43
C ILE A 112 5.70 -8.24 -18.05
N GLU A 113 6.95 -8.44 -17.62
CA GLU A 113 7.26 -8.91 -16.28
C GLU A 113 7.51 -7.68 -15.38
N LYS A 114 6.74 -7.59 -14.29
CA LYS A 114 6.92 -6.58 -13.25
C LYS A 114 7.41 -7.29 -12.00
N GLU A 115 8.65 -7.01 -11.61
CA GLU A 115 9.22 -7.55 -10.38
C GLU A 115 8.41 -7.04 -9.17
N GLY A 116 8.13 -7.95 -8.25
CA GLY A 116 7.47 -7.60 -6.99
C GLY A 116 8.38 -6.75 -6.11
N ARG A 117 7.79 -5.75 -5.44
CA ARG A 117 8.53 -4.85 -4.54
C ARG A 117 8.61 -5.41 -3.11
N PRO A 118 9.65 -5.07 -2.33
CA PRO A 118 9.71 -5.39 -0.91
C PRO A 118 8.44 -4.95 -0.18
N ALA A 119 7.91 -5.81 0.68
CA ALA A 119 6.66 -5.52 1.38
C ALA A 119 6.76 -4.30 2.30
N ILE A 120 7.95 -4.04 2.85
CA ILE A 120 8.21 -2.87 3.68
C ILE A 120 8.02 -1.56 2.90
N ASP A 121 8.44 -1.51 1.64
CA ASP A 121 8.26 -0.34 0.78
C ASP A 121 6.78 -0.16 0.41
N VAL A 122 6.08 -1.27 0.15
CA VAL A 122 4.65 -1.26 -0.14
C VAL A 122 3.85 -0.79 1.09
N LEU A 123 4.22 -1.24 2.29
CA LEU A 123 3.63 -0.77 3.55
C LEU A 123 3.88 0.74 3.75
N ALA A 124 5.07 1.24 3.41
CA ALA A 124 5.42 2.65 3.48
C ALA A 124 4.57 3.53 2.55
N GLU A 125 3.96 2.97 1.50
CA GLU A 125 2.99 3.64 0.63
C GLU A 125 1.54 3.50 1.15
N ILE A 126 1.16 2.27 1.53
CA ILE A 126 -0.21 1.94 1.96
C ILE A 126 -0.62 2.74 3.20
N VAL A 127 0.23 2.78 4.23
CA VAL A 127 -0.16 3.34 5.53
C VAL A 127 -0.45 4.85 5.42
N PRO A 128 0.43 5.68 4.82
CA PRO A 128 0.11 7.09 4.59
C PRO A 128 -1.17 7.32 3.79
N GLU A 129 -1.43 6.50 2.75
CA GLU A 129 -2.65 6.63 1.95
C GLU A 129 -3.91 6.34 2.78
N VAL A 130 -3.90 5.24 3.54
CA VAL A 130 -5.01 4.86 4.42
C VAL A 130 -5.28 5.94 5.46
N VAL A 131 -4.23 6.50 6.07
CA VAL A 131 -4.37 7.55 7.10
C VAL A 131 -4.88 8.86 6.50
N LYS A 132 -4.35 9.28 5.34
CA LYS A 132 -4.80 10.53 4.67
C LYS A 132 -6.25 10.45 4.18
N THR A 133 -6.70 9.27 3.78
CA THR A 133 -8.06 9.03 3.23
C THR A 133 -9.03 8.44 4.26
N PHE A 134 -8.66 8.46 5.54
CA PHE A 134 -9.40 7.78 6.59
C PHE A 134 -10.80 8.39 6.77
N PRO A 135 -11.87 7.56 6.85
CA PRO A 135 -13.24 8.00 6.71
C PRO A 135 -13.82 8.52 8.04
N TRP A 136 -13.14 9.49 8.65
CA TRP A 136 -13.63 10.11 9.88
C TRP A 136 -14.98 10.81 9.63
N PRO A 137 -16.04 10.53 10.41
CA PRO A 137 -17.31 11.24 10.28
C PRO A 137 -17.17 12.74 10.53
N LYS A 138 -16.15 13.11 11.32
CA LYS A 138 -15.72 14.49 11.53
C LYS A 138 -14.21 14.48 11.71
N SER A 139 -13.50 15.13 10.79
CA SER A 139 -12.06 15.37 10.87
C SER A 139 -11.77 16.84 11.15
N MET A 140 -10.53 17.10 11.55
CA MET A 140 -9.97 18.41 11.82
C MET A 140 -8.57 18.47 11.20
N ARG A 141 -8.12 19.69 10.91
CA ARG A 141 -6.74 20.00 10.54
C ARG A 141 -6.17 20.88 11.66
N TRP A 142 -4.89 20.74 11.98
CA TRP A 142 -4.24 21.50 13.05
C TRP A 142 -2.81 21.89 12.66
N GLY A 143 -2.20 22.77 13.47
CA GLY A 143 -0.85 23.28 13.23
C GLY A 143 -0.76 24.26 12.05
N GLU A 144 0.42 24.84 11.86
CA GLU A 144 0.69 25.80 10.78
C GLU A 144 0.48 25.18 9.38
N GLN A 145 0.75 23.88 9.25
CA GLN A 145 0.57 23.12 8.01
C GLN A 145 -0.89 22.96 7.58
N SER A 146 -1.86 23.19 8.48
CA SER A 146 -3.29 23.16 8.15
C SER A 146 -3.67 24.12 7.01
N GLN A 147 -2.86 25.16 6.78
CA GLN A 147 -3.04 26.15 5.71
C GLN A 147 -2.62 25.63 4.33
N GLN A 148 -1.88 24.53 4.25
CA GLN A 148 -1.41 23.97 2.99
C GLN A 148 -2.43 22.98 2.40
N PRO A 149 -2.69 23.00 1.08
CA PRO A 149 -3.47 21.95 0.41
C PRO A 149 -2.85 20.56 0.70
N GLY A 150 -3.68 19.58 1.04
CA GLY A 150 -3.22 18.21 1.32
C GLY A 150 -2.73 17.90 2.73
N SER A 151 -2.70 18.87 3.66
CA SER A 151 -2.41 18.58 5.08
C SER A 151 -3.37 17.54 5.68
N LEU A 152 -2.89 16.78 6.67
CA LEU A 152 -3.65 15.71 7.30
C LEU A 152 -4.97 16.21 7.89
N ALA A 153 -6.05 15.50 7.56
CA ALA A 153 -7.34 15.64 8.21
C ALA A 153 -7.62 14.38 9.04
N TRP A 154 -7.44 14.47 10.36
CA TRP A 154 -7.66 13.36 11.30
C TRP A 154 -8.74 13.72 12.32
N VAL A 155 -9.23 12.75 13.10
CA VAL A 155 -10.22 13.02 14.14
C VAL A 155 -9.72 14.01 15.20
N ARG A 156 -8.42 13.98 15.48
CA ARG A 156 -7.72 14.71 16.53
C ARG A 156 -6.22 14.83 16.21
N PRO A 157 -5.45 15.72 16.85
CA PRO A 157 -4.01 15.77 16.65
C PRO A 157 -3.33 14.42 16.83
N LEU A 158 -2.60 13.97 15.80
CA LEU A 158 -1.71 12.81 15.84
C LEU A 158 -0.37 13.24 16.44
N HIS A 159 0.22 12.40 17.29
CA HIS A 159 1.46 12.69 18.02
C HIS A 159 2.63 11.81 17.58
N SER A 160 2.39 10.51 17.47
CA SER A 160 3.41 9.55 17.06
C SER A 160 2.81 8.37 16.31
N ILE A 161 3.69 7.69 15.57
CA ILE A 161 3.38 6.52 14.77
C ILE A 161 4.42 5.46 15.11
N VAL A 162 3.96 4.28 15.55
CA VAL A 162 4.79 3.07 15.56
C VAL A 162 4.45 2.29 14.31
N ALA A 163 5.45 1.93 13.51
CA ALA A 163 5.24 1.05 12.37
C ALA A 163 6.46 0.15 12.17
N THR A 164 6.32 -1.12 12.49
CA THR A 164 7.42 -2.09 12.44
C THR A 164 7.03 -3.32 11.63
N PHE A 165 8.01 -3.90 10.94
CA PHE A 165 7.83 -5.07 10.09
C PHE A 165 9.00 -6.04 10.26
N GLY A 166 8.72 -7.28 10.66
CA GLY A 166 9.79 -8.26 10.86
C GLY A 166 9.29 -9.58 11.40
N PRO A 167 10.13 -10.63 11.38
CA PRO A 167 9.78 -11.92 11.97
C PRO A 167 9.74 -11.81 13.49
N GLU A 168 8.92 -12.64 14.15
CA GLU A 168 8.79 -12.67 15.61
C GLU A 168 10.10 -13.03 16.34
N THR A 169 11.06 -13.62 15.63
CA THR A 169 12.34 -14.10 16.15
C THR A 169 13.48 -13.09 16.07
N GLU A 170 13.29 -11.95 15.40
CA GLU A 170 14.34 -10.95 15.18
C GLU A 170 13.84 -9.55 15.51
N GLU A 171 14.76 -8.59 15.54
CA GLU A 171 14.41 -7.18 15.71
C GLU A 171 13.68 -6.69 14.44
N PRO A 172 12.47 -6.14 14.55
CA PRO A 172 11.71 -5.73 13.39
C PRO A 172 12.25 -4.42 12.82
N GLU A 173 12.14 -4.26 11.50
CA GLU A 173 12.54 -3.04 10.81
C GLU A 173 11.44 -1.97 10.93
N ILE A 174 11.84 -0.70 11.05
CA ILE A 174 10.90 0.43 10.98
C ILE A 174 10.45 0.62 9.53
N VAL A 175 9.14 0.69 9.30
CA VAL A 175 8.58 0.96 7.98
C VAL A 175 8.86 2.43 7.61
N PRO A 176 9.57 2.72 6.51
CA PRO A 176 10.18 4.04 6.29
C PRO A 176 9.20 5.05 5.67
N PHE A 177 8.26 5.55 6.47
CA PHE A 177 7.33 6.61 6.04
C PHE A 177 7.16 7.73 7.07
N ALA A 178 6.53 8.81 6.62
CA ALA A 178 6.07 9.90 7.47
C ALA A 178 4.66 10.34 7.05
N ILE A 179 3.91 10.87 8.00
CA ILE A 179 2.63 11.52 7.77
C ILE A 179 2.75 12.95 8.26
N ASP A 180 2.73 13.88 7.32
CA ASP A 180 3.18 15.26 7.54
C ASP A 180 4.59 15.24 8.16
N GLU A 181 4.80 15.77 9.38
CA GLU A 181 6.11 15.77 10.05
C GLU A 181 6.36 14.55 10.95
N ILE A 182 5.35 13.69 11.12
CA ILE A 182 5.42 12.57 12.07
C ILE A 182 6.02 11.38 11.35
N LYS A 183 7.29 11.09 11.64
CA LYS A 183 7.98 9.89 11.14
C LYS A 183 7.53 8.65 11.91
N ALA A 184 7.41 7.53 11.21
CA ALA A 184 7.24 6.24 11.85
C ALA A 184 8.51 5.87 12.65
N GLY A 185 8.30 5.22 13.80
CA GLY A 185 9.35 4.66 14.64
C GLY A 185 8.93 3.34 15.29
N ASP A 186 9.66 2.96 16.32
CA ASP A 186 9.46 1.77 17.16
C ASP A 186 9.20 2.11 18.64
N GLU A 187 9.25 3.41 18.99
CA GLU A 187 9.00 3.89 20.35
C GLU A 187 7.51 4.19 20.60
N THR A 188 6.94 3.58 21.64
CA THR A 188 5.61 3.91 22.14
C THR A 188 5.69 4.55 23.53
N HIS A 189 4.59 5.18 23.95
CA HIS A 189 4.48 5.90 25.22
C HIS A 189 3.40 5.26 26.09
N GLY A 190 3.56 5.37 27.41
CA GLY A 190 2.52 4.97 28.35
C GLY A 190 1.25 5.81 28.23
N HIS A 191 0.29 5.55 29.12
CA HIS A 191 -0.95 6.34 29.18
C HIS A 191 -0.71 7.79 29.69
N ARG A 192 0.41 8.03 30.38
CA ARG A 192 0.84 9.32 30.92
C ARG A 192 2.34 9.48 30.72
#